data_AF-A0A4P9Y0P4-F1
#
_entry.id   AF-A0A4P9Y0P4-F1
#
_cell.length_a   1.000
_cell.length_b   1.000
_cell.length_c   1.000
_cell.angle_alpha   90.00
_cell.angle_beta   90.00
_cell.angle_gamma   90.00
#
_symmetry.space_group_name_H-M   'P 1'
#
loop_
_entity.id
_entity.type
_entity.pdbx_description
1 polymer ?
#
loop_
_entity_poly.entity_id
_entity_poly.type
_entity_poly.pdbx_seq_one_letter_code
_entity_poly.pdbx_strand_id
1 'polypeptide(L)'
;YTLAYGDKKVGRVRLPRSNHRLGEPVSGVLDLTDAEFACYHVTITLESLERVEPSYSRISPRQVQRRTRDRHAQHHQRCQARRKIGFSLHAPNWASADFETTIGSL
;
A
#
# COMPACT_ATOMS: atom_id res chain seq x y z
N TYR A 1 -3.92 0.07 -10.34
CA TYR A 1 -3.27 -1.22 -10.05
C TYR A 1 -4.27 -2.35 -10.12
N THR A 2 -3.95 -3.44 -10.82
CA THR A 2 -4.80 -4.65 -10.86
C THR A 2 -4.37 -5.61 -9.75
N LEU A 3 -5.35 -6.19 -9.06
CA LEU A 3 -5.15 -7.21 -8.03
C LEU A 3 -5.51 -8.58 -8.62
N ALA A 4 -4.63 -9.55 -8.45
CA ALA A 4 -4.82 -10.91 -8.94
C ALA A 4 -4.31 -11.95 -7.92
N TYR A 5 -4.86 -13.15 -8.00
CA TYR A 5 -4.44 -14.31 -7.23
C TYR A 5 -4.25 -15.49 -8.20
N GLY A 6 -2.98 -15.83 -8.47
CA GLY A 6 -2.64 -16.67 -9.64
C GLY A 6 -3.11 -15.99 -10.92
N ASP A 7 -3.81 -16.74 -11.76
CA ASP A 7 -4.38 -16.25 -13.03
C ASP A 7 -5.72 -15.51 -12.88
N LYS A 8 -6.26 -15.46 -11.66
CA LYS A 8 -7.62 -14.96 -11.41
C LYS A 8 -7.63 -13.52 -10.97
N LYS A 9 -8.51 -12.72 -11.59
CA LYS A 9 -8.70 -11.30 -11.25
C LYS A 9 -9.47 -11.16 -9.94
N VAL A 10 -8.92 -10.36 -9.03
CA VAL A 10 -9.54 -10.06 -7.73
C VAL A 10 -10.16 -8.67 -7.70
N GLY A 11 -9.60 -7.73 -8.46
CA GLY A 11 -10.16 -6.38 -8.58
C GLY A 11 -9.13 -5.36 -9.06
N ARG A 12 -9.43 -4.08 -8.89
CA ARG A 12 -8.58 -2.97 -9.31
C ARG A 12 -8.61 -1.85 -8.29
N VAL A 13 -7.44 -1.40 -7.85
CA VAL A 13 -7.30 -0.18 -7.06
C VAL A 13 -7.05 0.99 -8.00
N ARG A 14 -7.86 2.04 -7.87
CA ARG A 14 -7.69 3.32 -8.56
C ARG A 14 -7.36 4.38 -7.52
N LEU A 15 -6.18 4.96 -7.67
CA LEU A 15 -5.77 6.17 -6.95
C LEU A 15 -5.82 7.32 -7.95
N PRO A 16 -6.52 8.42 -7.67
CA PRO A 16 -6.59 9.57 -8.56
C PRO A 16 -5.25 10.30 -8.68
N ARG A 17 -4.37 10.14 -7.69
CA ARG A 17 -3.02 10.69 -7.64
C ARG A 17 -2.07 9.64 -7.06
N SER A 18 -0.82 9.67 -7.50
CA SER A 18 0.26 8.89 -6.88
C SER A 18 1.05 9.71 -5.86
N ASN A 19 1.04 11.04 -6.01
CA ASN A 19 1.80 11.95 -5.15
C ASN A 19 0.82 12.64 -4.21
N HIS A 20 1.12 12.56 -2.91
CA HIS A 20 0.32 13.12 -1.84
C HIS A 20 1.19 14.03 -0.99
N ARG A 21 0.62 15.14 -0.51
CA ARG A 21 1.30 15.96 0.49
C ARG A 21 1.23 15.28 1.86
N LEU A 22 2.21 15.54 2.73
CA LEU A 22 2.12 15.11 4.12
C LEU A 22 0.83 15.68 4.75
N GLY A 23 0.08 14.82 5.44
CA GLY A 23 -1.23 15.14 6.01
C GLY A 23 -2.41 15.11 5.02
N GLU A 24 -2.18 14.99 3.71
CA GLU A 24 -3.26 14.75 2.75
C GLU A 24 -3.70 13.28 2.82
N PRO A 25 -5.02 12.99 2.82
CA PRO A 25 -5.48 11.61 2.78
C PRO A 25 -5.14 10.94 1.44
N VAL A 26 -4.65 9.71 1.52
CA VAL A 26 -4.54 8.80 0.39
C VAL A 26 -5.90 8.16 0.17
N SER A 27 -6.64 8.68 -0.80
CA SER A 27 -7.99 8.22 -1.13
C SER A 27 -8.04 7.49 -2.46
N GLY A 28 -8.93 6.52 -2.57
CA GLY A 28 -9.08 5.73 -3.78
C GLY A 28 -10.35 4.90 -3.82
N VAL A 29 -10.48 4.14 -4.89
CA VAL A 29 -11.57 3.19 -5.10
C VAL A 29 -11.00 1.81 -5.39
N LEU A 30 -11.43 0.83 -4.60
CA LEU A 30 -11.30 -0.58 -4.91
C LEU A 30 -12.51 -1.03 -5.73
N ASP A 31 -12.27 -1.46 -6.95
CA ASP A 31 -13.25 -1.94 -7.92
C ASP A 31 -13.15 -3.47 -8.03
N LEU A 32 -14.18 -4.14 -7.52
CA LEU A 32 -14.35 -5.59 -7.49
C LEU A 32 -15.32 -6.06 -8.60
N THR A 33 -15.65 -5.21 -9.57
CA THR A 33 -16.62 -5.55 -10.62
C THR A 33 -16.21 -6.78 -11.44
N ASP A 34 -14.90 -6.90 -11.72
CA ASP A 34 -14.30 -7.99 -12.50
C ASP A 34 -13.72 -9.11 -11.61
N ALA A 35 -14.13 -9.17 -10.34
CA ALA A 35 -13.61 -10.18 -9.41
C ALA A 35 -14.17 -11.57 -9.75
N GLU A 36 -13.29 -12.55 -9.91
CA GLU A 36 -13.65 -13.95 -10.19
C GLU A 36 -14.11 -14.71 -8.93
N PHE A 37 -14.05 -14.06 -7.76
CA PHE A 37 -14.48 -14.62 -6.48
C PHE A 37 -15.29 -13.62 -5.67
N ALA A 38 -16.16 -14.14 -4.80
CA ALA A 38 -16.85 -13.32 -3.81
C ALA A 38 -15.84 -12.78 -2.79
N CYS A 39 -15.76 -11.44 -2.70
CA CYS A 39 -15.03 -10.77 -1.63
C CYS A 39 -16.00 -10.46 -0.49
N TYR A 40 -15.68 -10.90 0.73
CA TYR A 40 -16.52 -10.66 1.91
C TYR A 40 -16.02 -9.49 2.76
N HIS A 41 -14.71 -9.27 2.77
CA HIS A 41 -14.05 -8.27 3.59
C HIS A 41 -12.76 -7.81 2.92
N VAL A 42 -12.47 -6.52 3.04
CA VAL A 42 -11.20 -5.95 2.65
C VAL A 42 -10.59 -5.15 3.79
N THR A 43 -9.28 -5.26 3.90
CA THR A 43 -8.43 -4.37 4.69
C THR A 43 -7.51 -3.64 3.72
N ILE A 44 -7.53 -2.31 3.76
CA ILE A 44 -6.62 -1.45 3.00
C ILE A 44 -5.72 -0.76 4.01
N THR A 45 -4.42 -0.84 3.82
CA THR A 45 -3.42 -0.36 4.79
C THR A 45 -2.48 0.62 4.10
N LEU A 46 -2.18 1.73 4.77
CA LEU A 46 -1.12 2.64 4.40
C LEU A 46 0.09 2.32 5.28
N GLU A 47 1.20 1.93 4.66
CA GLU A 47 2.43 1.54 5.34
C GLU A 47 3.64 2.10 4.58
N SER A 48 4.72 2.38 5.32
CA SER A 48 6.04 2.67 4.77
C SER A 48 6.98 1.49 5.04
N LEU A 49 8.01 1.35 4.21
CA LEU A 49 9.09 0.38 4.38
C LEU A 49 10.38 1.00 3.85
N GLU A 50 11.51 0.58 4.38
CA GLU A 50 12.81 0.95 3.85
C GLU A 50 13.24 -0.04 2.77
N ARG A 51 13.90 0.49 1.75
CA ARG A 51 14.62 -0.31 0.76
C ARG A 51 16.11 -0.04 0.94
N VAL A 52 16.84 -1.08 1.34
CA VAL A 52 18.29 -1.03 1.53
C VAL A 52 18.93 -1.89 0.45
N GLU A 53 19.95 -1.36 -0.22
CA GLU A 53 20.70 -2.11 -1.22
C GLU A 53 21.32 -3.37 -0.59
N PRO A 54 21.27 -4.54 -1.25
CA PRO A 54 21.80 -5.78 -0.67
C PRO A 54 23.28 -5.71 -0.27
N SER A 55 24.09 -4.93 -1.00
CA SER A 55 25.50 -4.66 -0.70
C SER A 55 25.70 -4.01 0.68
N TYR A 56 24.72 -3.27 1.17
CA TYR A 56 24.75 -2.56 2.45
C TYR A 56 23.90 -3.23 3.55
N SER A 57 23.30 -4.39 3.28
CA SER A 57 22.46 -5.10 4.25
C SER A 57 23.02 -6.49 4.59
N ARG A 58 23.10 -6.78 5.90
CA ARG A 58 23.44 -8.12 6.41
C ARG A 58 22.25 -9.07 6.45
N ILE A 59 21.07 -8.58 6.11
CA ILE A 59 19.81 -9.33 6.19
C ILE A 59 19.12 -9.33 4.83
N SER A 60 18.32 -10.37 4.58
CA SER A 60 17.58 -10.48 3.32
C SER A 60 16.63 -9.27 3.13
N PRO A 61 16.33 -8.87 1.88
CA PRO A 61 15.38 -7.79 1.60
C PRO A 61 14.01 -7.99 2.28
N ARG A 62 13.56 -9.24 2.40
CA ARG A 62 12.33 -9.59 3.13
C ARG A 62 12.43 -9.33 4.63
N GLN A 63 13.61 -9.50 5.23
CA GLN A 63 13.85 -9.15 6.63
C GLN A 63 13.93 -7.63 6.83
N VAL A 64 14.56 -6.89 5.90
CA VAL A 64 14.58 -5.42 5.92
C VAL A 64 13.14 -4.91 5.91
N GLN A 65 12.38 -5.25 4.86
CA GLN A 65 10.97 -4.86 4.73
C GLN A 65 10.18 -5.17 5.99
N ARG A 66 10.31 -6.38 6.56
CA ARG A 66 9.58 -6.74 7.78
C ARG A 66 9.97 -5.90 9.00
N ARG A 67 11.26 -5.59 9.17
CA ARG A 67 11.78 -4.88 10.36
C ARG A 67 11.55 -3.38 10.30
N THR A 68 11.50 -2.81 9.10
CA THR A 68 11.38 -1.36 8.88
C THR A 68 9.96 -0.95 8.51
N ARG A 69 9.01 -1.90 8.49
CA ARG A 69 7.63 -1.61 8.11
C ARG A 69 6.94 -0.85 9.23
N ASP A 70 6.43 0.33 8.90
CA ASP A 70 5.58 1.09 9.79
C ASP A 70 4.20 1.28 9.17
N ARG A 71 3.16 1.16 10.01
CA ARG A 71 1.76 1.19 9.57
C ARG A 71 1.09 2.46 10.04
N HIS A 72 0.73 3.30 9.07
CA HIS A 72 0.20 4.64 9.28
C HIS A 72 -1.32 4.65 9.51
N ALA A 73 -2.06 3.89 8.69
CA ALA A 73 -3.51 3.87 8.73
C ALA A 73 -4.10 2.57 8.17
N GLN A 74 -5.34 2.27 8.55
CA GLN A 74 -6.10 1.15 8.02
C GLN A 74 -7.56 1.51 7.75
N HIS A 75 -8.13 0.90 6.73
CA HIS A 75 -9.54 0.94 6.40
C HIS A 75 -10.06 -0.48 6.29
N HIS A 76 -11.15 -0.79 7.00
CA HIS A 76 -11.78 -2.10 7.02
C HIS A 76 -13.22 -1.99 6.53
N GLN A 77 -13.59 -2.85 5.59
CA GLN A 77 -14.91 -2.78 4.98
C GLN A 77 -15.42 -4.16 4.62
N ARG A 78 -16.66 -4.45 5.04
CA ARG A 78 -17.41 -5.60 4.52
C ARG A 78 -17.90 -5.32 3.11
N CYS A 79 -17.74 -6.31 2.24
CA CYS A 79 -17.91 -6.20 0.79
C CYS A 79 -19.23 -6.79 0.27
N GLN A 80 -20.10 -7.31 1.14
CA GLN A 80 -21.36 -7.95 0.76
C GLN A 80 -22.18 -7.03 -0.18
N ALA A 81 -22.35 -7.47 -1.42
CA ALA A 81 -22.98 -6.77 -2.56
C ALA A 81 -22.27 -5.52 -3.13
N ARG A 82 -21.15 -5.07 -2.56
CA ARG A 82 -20.44 -3.88 -3.05
C ARG A 82 -19.41 -4.24 -4.11
N ARG A 83 -19.66 -3.81 -5.35
CA ARG A 83 -18.68 -3.90 -6.45
C ARG A 83 -17.62 -2.80 -6.41
N LYS A 84 -17.89 -1.66 -5.75
CA LYS A 84 -16.94 -0.55 -5.61
C LYS A 84 -16.89 -0.07 -4.16
N ILE A 85 -15.68 0.12 -3.64
CA ILE A 85 -15.43 0.51 -2.26
C ILE A 85 -14.50 1.70 -2.27
N GLY A 86 -15.01 2.86 -1.85
CA GLY A 86 -14.18 4.04 -1.60
C GLY A 86 -13.44 3.91 -0.27
N PHE A 87 -12.21 4.40 -0.21
CA PHE A 87 -11.41 4.47 1.01
C PHE A 87 -10.65 5.80 1.09
N SER A 88 -10.30 6.19 2.32
CA SER A 88 -9.45 7.33 2.65
C SER A 88 -8.54 6.92 3.79
N LEU A 89 -7.23 7.02 3.59
CA LEU A 89 -6.21 6.66 4.57
C LEU A 89 -5.41 7.91 4.92
N HIS A 90 -5.47 8.34 6.17
CA HIS A 90 -4.78 9.54 6.63
C HIS A 90 -3.37 9.16 7.09
N ALA A 91 -2.35 9.64 6.38
CA ALA A 91 -0.99 9.58 6.90
C ALA A 91 -0.88 10.52 8.11
N PRO A 92 -0.21 10.11 9.20
CA PRO A 92 0.09 11.03 10.28
C PRO A 92 0.94 12.19 9.77
N ASN A 93 0.72 13.37 10.34
CA ASN A 93 1.49 14.59 10.05
C ASN A 93 2.98 14.49 10.46
N TRP A 94 3.33 13.53 11.31
CA TRP A 94 4.70 13.23 11.69
C TRP A 94 5.36 12.16 10.81
N ALA A 95 4.64 11.58 9.84
CA ALA A 95 5.25 10.65 8.90
C ALA A 95 6.32 11.35 8.07
N SER A 96 7.41 10.64 7.79
CA SER A 96 8.46 11.14 6.90
C SER A 96 7.99 11.15 5.45
N ALA A 97 8.41 12.17 4.68
CA ALA A 97 8.31 12.14 3.23
C ALA A 97 9.24 11.05 2.65
N ASP A 98 9.08 10.75 1.35
CA ASP A 98 10.02 9.87 0.65
C ASP A 98 11.45 10.43 0.75
N PHE A 99 12.38 9.56 1.14
CA PHE A 99 13.79 9.89 1.34
C PHE A 99 14.67 8.82 0.69
N GLU A 100 15.68 9.28 -0.06
CA GLU A 100 16.68 8.42 -0.69
C GLU A 100 18.07 8.95 -0.35
N THR A 101 18.97 8.05 0.07
CA THR A 101 20.36 8.37 0.34
C THR A 101 21.27 7.40 -0.40
N THR A 102 22.35 7.91 -0.96
CA THR A 102 23.40 7.12 -1.61
C THR A 102 24.72 7.38 -0.91
N ILE A 103 25.54 6.35 -0.78
CA ILE A 103 26.92 6.54 -0.30
C ILE A 103 27.71 7.24 -1.40
N GLY A 104 28.24 8.43 -1.08
CA GLY A 104 29.23 9.07 -1.95
C GLY A 104 30.49 8.21 -1.99
N SER A 105 30.98 7.91 -3.19
CA SER A 105 32.31 7.32 -3.39
C SER A 105 33.37 8.25 -2.80
N LEU A 106 34.11 7.78 -1.79
CA LEU A 106 35.30 8.44 -1.23
C LEU A 106 36.47 8.41 -2.23
#